data_AF-A0A7U2ZUT1-F1
#
_entry.id   AF-A0A7U2ZUT1-F1
#
_cell.length_a   1.000
_cell.length_b   1.000
_cell.length_c   1.000
_cell.angle_alpha   90.00
_cell.angle_beta   90.00
_cell.angle_gamma   90.00
#
_symmetry.space_group_name_H-M   'P 1'
#
loop_
_entity.id
_entity.type
_entity.pdbx_description
1 polymer ?
#
loop_
_entity_poly.entity_id
_entity_poly.type
_entity_poly.pdbx_seq_one_letter_code
_entity_poly.pdbx_strand_id
1 'polypeptide(L)'
;MHSTTSQMSTRDRIGAILRVTSGNFLEQFDFFLFGFYATYIAHTFFPASSEFASLMMTFAVFGAGFLMRPIGAIVLGAYIDKVGRRKGLIVTLSIMATGTFLIVLIPSYQTIGLWAPLLVLIGRLLQGFSAGAELGGVSVYLAEIATPGRKGFYTSWQSGSQQVAIMVAAAMGFALNAVLEPSAISDWGWRIPFLFGCLIVPFIFILRRKLEETQEFTARRHHLAMRQVFATLLANWQVVIAGMMMVAMTTTAFYLITVYAPTFGKKVLMLSASDSLLVTLLVAISNFFWLPVGGALSDRFGRRSVLIAMTLLALATAWPALTMLANAPSFLMMLSVLLWLSFIYGMYNGAMIPALTEIMPAEVRVAGFSLAYSLATAVFGGFTPVISTALIEYTGDKASPGYWMSFAAICGLLATCYLYRRRAVALQTAR
;
A
#
# COMPACT_ATOMS: atom_id res chain seq x y z
N MET A 1 -10.46 -42.77 3.65
CA MET A 1 -11.68 -41.94 3.51
C MET A 1 -11.30 -40.66 2.81
N HIS A 2 -11.72 -40.52 1.55
CA HIS A 2 -11.42 -39.35 0.71
C HIS A 2 -12.04 -38.10 1.33
N SER A 3 -11.21 -37.13 1.72
CA SER A 3 -11.62 -35.79 2.11
C SER A 3 -12.22 -35.10 0.89
N THR A 4 -13.55 -34.98 0.86
CA THR A 4 -14.27 -34.14 -0.09
C THR A 4 -13.92 -32.69 0.25
N THR A 5 -12.92 -32.12 -0.43
CA THR A 5 -12.72 -30.67 -0.47
C THR A 5 -14.00 -30.10 -1.07
N SER A 6 -14.90 -29.57 -0.23
CA SER A 6 -16.11 -28.92 -0.72
C SER A 6 -15.65 -27.81 -1.67
N GLN A 7 -15.92 -27.95 -2.96
CA GLN A 7 -15.61 -26.90 -3.92
C GLN A 7 -16.45 -25.69 -3.52
N MET A 8 -15.83 -24.68 -2.91
CA MET A 8 -16.51 -23.42 -2.59
C MET A 8 -17.23 -22.93 -3.84
N SER A 9 -18.51 -22.63 -3.72
CA SER A 9 -19.28 -22.06 -4.81
C SER A 9 -18.68 -20.70 -5.22
N THR A 10 -18.90 -20.26 -6.45
CA THR A 10 -18.45 -18.94 -6.92
C THR A 10 -18.97 -17.81 -6.02
N ARG A 11 -20.19 -17.95 -5.49
CA ARG A 11 -20.81 -16.97 -4.58
C ARG A 11 -20.09 -16.90 -3.24
N ASP A 12 -19.68 -18.05 -2.70
CA ASP A 12 -18.93 -18.11 -1.44
C ASP A 12 -17.53 -17.53 -1.58
N ARG A 13 -16.88 -17.74 -2.74
CA ARG A 13 -15.56 -17.14 -3.04
C ARG A 13 -15.62 -15.63 -3.15
N ILE A 14 -16.63 -15.09 -3.84
CA ILE A 14 -16.85 -13.63 -3.92
C ILE A 14 -17.11 -13.05 -2.53
N GLY A 15 -17.96 -13.71 -1.73
CA GLY A 15 -18.20 -13.31 -0.34
C GLY A 15 -16.94 -13.32 0.52
N ALA A 16 -16.08 -14.33 0.36
CA ALA A 16 -14.82 -14.42 1.07
C ALA A 16 -13.83 -13.31 0.65
N ILE A 17 -13.71 -13.05 -0.66
CA ILE A 17 -12.91 -11.97 -1.20
C ILE A 17 -13.33 -10.64 -0.57
N LEU A 18 -14.62 -10.29 -0.63
CA LEU A 18 -15.13 -9.02 -0.10
C LEU A 18 -14.88 -8.86 1.41
N ARG A 19 -15.05 -9.94 2.19
CA ARG A 19 -14.77 -9.93 3.63
C ARG A 19 -13.30 -9.65 3.91
N VAL A 20 -12.40 -10.33 3.20
CA VAL A 20 -10.96 -10.23 3.41
C VAL A 20 -10.41 -8.90 2.91
N THR A 21 -10.94 -8.36 1.80
CA THR A 21 -10.49 -7.08 1.24
C THR A 21 -11.06 -5.85 1.94
N SER A 22 -12.19 -5.97 2.67
CA SER A 22 -12.80 -4.84 3.40
C SER A 22 -11.88 -4.19 4.44
N GLY A 23 -11.08 -4.99 5.15
CA GLY A 23 -10.08 -4.48 6.10
C GLY A 23 -9.00 -3.66 5.41
N ASN A 24 -8.44 -4.23 4.34
CA ASN A 24 -7.44 -3.56 3.52
C ASN A 24 -7.98 -2.26 2.89
N PHE A 25 -9.27 -2.25 2.48
CA PHE A 25 -9.93 -1.04 1.97
C PHE A 25 -9.91 0.09 3.02
N LEU A 26 -10.34 -0.18 4.25
CA LEU A 26 -10.41 0.86 5.29
C LEU A 26 -9.03 1.36 5.69
N GLU A 27 -8.06 0.45 5.84
CA GLU A 27 -6.67 0.82 6.07
C GLU A 27 -6.19 1.81 5.00
N GLN A 28 -6.32 1.39 3.75
CA GLN A 28 -5.88 2.17 2.61
C GLN A 28 -6.59 3.52 2.53
N PHE A 29 -7.90 3.54 2.74
CA PHE A 29 -8.70 4.76 2.72
C PHE A 29 -8.10 5.83 3.67
N ASP A 30 -7.87 5.49 4.93
CA ASP A 30 -7.35 6.43 5.94
C ASP A 30 -5.89 6.84 5.72
N PHE A 31 -5.07 5.95 5.15
CA PHE A 31 -3.70 6.27 4.75
C PHE A 31 -3.69 7.24 3.55
N PHE A 32 -4.50 6.98 2.53
CA PHE A 32 -4.55 7.81 1.32
C PHE A 32 -5.09 9.21 1.59
N LEU A 33 -6.13 9.32 2.42
CA LEU A 33 -6.65 10.63 2.82
C LEU A 33 -5.57 11.51 3.46
N PHE A 34 -4.68 10.95 4.27
CA PHE A 34 -3.58 11.72 4.86
C PHE A 34 -2.63 12.27 3.81
N GLY A 35 -2.32 11.47 2.79
CA GLY A 35 -1.51 11.90 1.66
C GLY A 35 -2.17 13.00 0.84
N PHE A 36 -3.46 12.84 0.53
CA PHE A 36 -4.20 13.79 -0.31
C PHE A 36 -4.38 15.14 0.39
N TYR A 37 -4.66 15.10 1.69
CA TYR A 37 -4.84 16.28 2.52
C TYR A 37 -3.56 16.73 3.24
N ALA A 38 -2.39 16.19 2.86
CA ALA A 38 -1.12 16.47 3.54
C ALA A 38 -0.84 17.98 3.66
N THR A 39 -1.13 18.76 2.61
CA THR A 39 -0.96 20.22 2.64
C THR A 39 -1.83 20.93 3.70
N TYR A 40 -3.06 20.47 3.91
CA TYR A 40 -3.97 21.05 4.90
C TYR A 40 -3.63 20.58 6.33
N ILE A 41 -3.24 19.31 6.46
CA ILE A 41 -2.78 18.71 7.72
C ILE A 41 -1.50 19.41 8.21
N ALA A 42 -0.56 19.68 7.29
CA ALA A 42 0.66 20.42 7.55
C ALA A 42 0.37 21.78 8.19
N HIS A 43 -0.48 22.58 7.53
CA HIS A 43 -0.89 23.88 8.04
C HIS A 43 -1.60 23.80 9.41
N THR A 44 -2.42 22.77 9.64
CA THR A 44 -3.26 22.67 10.85
C THR A 44 -2.49 22.19 12.09
N PHE A 45 -1.56 21.25 11.93
CA PHE A 45 -0.92 20.56 13.05
C PHE A 45 0.59 20.75 13.14
N PHE A 46 1.25 21.14 12.05
CA PHE A 46 2.72 21.22 11.96
C PHE A 46 3.18 22.61 11.52
N PRO A 47 2.82 23.69 12.24
CA PRO A 47 3.28 25.03 11.85
C PRO A 47 4.82 25.08 11.91
N ALA A 48 5.40 25.66 10.87
CA ALA A 48 6.84 25.79 10.70
C ALA A 48 7.16 27.15 10.07
N SER A 49 8.43 27.53 10.10
CA SER A 49 8.92 28.77 9.48
C SER A 49 8.78 28.78 7.96
N SER A 50 8.71 27.61 7.31
CA SER A 50 8.47 27.48 5.87
C SER A 50 7.42 26.41 5.57
N GLU A 51 6.69 26.59 4.46
CA GLU A 51 5.71 25.60 3.99
C GLU A 51 6.37 24.24 3.70
N PHE A 52 7.59 24.26 3.14
CA PHE A 52 8.40 23.07 2.93
C PHE A 52 8.63 22.29 4.24
N ALA A 53 9.05 22.97 5.32
CA ALA A 53 9.30 22.31 6.60
C ALA A 53 8.03 21.70 7.21
N SER A 54 6.89 22.40 7.09
CA SER A 54 5.58 21.90 7.55
C SER A 54 5.14 20.63 6.80
N LEU A 55 5.31 20.63 5.47
CA LEU A 55 5.01 19.48 4.63
C LEU A 55 5.95 18.30 4.89
N MET A 56 7.25 18.58 5.12
CA MET A 56 8.23 17.55 5.50
C MET A 56 7.91 16.88 6.83
N MET A 57 7.51 17.64 7.85
CA MET A 57 7.06 17.06 9.12
C MET A 57 5.82 16.17 8.92
N THR A 58 4.88 16.62 8.11
CA THR A 58 3.67 15.84 7.80
C THR A 58 4.00 14.54 7.10
N PHE A 59 4.86 14.57 6.07
CA PHE A 59 5.28 13.36 5.39
C PHE A 59 6.21 12.47 6.25
N ALA A 60 6.98 13.04 7.17
CA ALA A 60 7.74 12.26 8.15
C ALA A 60 6.80 11.50 9.10
N VAL A 61 5.73 12.14 9.56
CA VAL A 61 4.69 11.49 10.38
C VAL A 61 3.91 10.44 9.57
N PHE A 62 3.65 10.71 8.29
CA PHE A 62 3.11 9.70 7.36
C PHE A 62 4.03 8.48 7.26
N GLY A 63 5.33 8.69 6.99
CA GLY A 63 6.34 7.64 6.90
C GLY A 63 6.54 6.87 8.21
N ALA A 64 6.49 7.53 9.36
CA ALA A 64 6.60 6.92 10.68
C ALA A 64 5.50 5.87 10.92
N GLY A 65 4.27 6.12 10.43
CA GLY A 65 3.21 5.11 10.44
C GLY A 65 3.62 3.83 9.69
N PHE A 66 4.29 3.94 8.55
CA PHE A 66 4.76 2.75 7.83
C PHE A 66 5.86 1.98 8.56
N LEU A 67 6.75 2.66 9.29
CA LEU A 67 7.78 2.02 10.12
C LEU A 67 7.20 1.11 11.21
N MET A 68 5.95 1.36 11.63
CA MET A 68 5.26 0.48 12.58
C MET A 68 4.70 -0.79 11.95
N ARG A 69 4.60 -0.90 10.62
CA ARG A 69 4.03 -2.09 9.95
C ARG A 69 4.84 -3.36 10.21
N PRO A 70 6.18 -3.39 10.06
CA PRO A 70 6.96 -4.58 10.39
C PRO A 70 6.78 -5.01 11.86
N ILE A 71 6.74 -4.04 12.78
CA ILE A 71 6.53 -4.27 14.22
C ILE A 71 5.13 -4.87 14.45
N GLY A 72 4.11 -4.31 13.79
CA GLY A 72 2.75 -4.82 13.78
C GLY A 72 2.64 -6.24 13.25
N ALA A 73 3.26 -6.52 12.10
CA ALA A 73 3.27 -7.84 11.48
C ALA A 73 3.83 -8.92 12.43
N ILE A 74 4.87 -8.58 13.19
CA ILE A 74 5.49 -9.46 14.17
C ILE A 74 4.61 -9.63 15.42
N VAL A 75 4.23 -8.53 16.06
CA VAL A 75 3.61 -8.55 17.39
C VAL A 75 2.14 -8.95 17.31
N LEU A 76 1.38 -8.28 16.43
CA LEU A 76 -0.05 -8.58 16.25
C LEU A 76 -0.25 -9.88 15.48
N GLY A 77 0.68 -10.25 14.58
CA GLY A 77 0.69 -11.57 13.96
C GLY A 77 0.78 -12.70 14.99
N ALA A 78 1.77 -12.62 15.88
CA ALA A 78 1.93 -13.58 16.99
C ALA A 78 0.71 -13.60 17.92
N TYR A 79 0.11 -12.44 18.18
CA TYR A 79 -1.09 -12.32 18.99
C TYR A 79 -2.28 -13.02 18.32
N ILE A 80 -2.52 -12.75 17.04
CA ILE A 80 -3.58 -13.39 16.23
C ILE A 80 -3.44 -14.92 16.28
N ASP A 81 -2.22 -15.43 16.14
CA ASP A 81 -1.94 -16.86 16.20
C ASP A 81 -2.25 -17.45 17.58
N LYS A 82 -2.04 -16.70 18.66
CA LYS A 82 -2.30 -17.15 20.04
C LYS A 82 -3.77 -17.10 20.43
N VAL A 83 -4.49 -16.02 20.07
CA VAL A 83 -5.87 -15.79 20.54
C VAL A 83 -6.96 -16.19 19.54
N GLY A 84 -6.56 -16.54 18.32
CA GLY A 84 -7.45 -16.87 17.22
C GLY A 84 -7.74 -15.69 16.29
N ARG A 85 -7.99 -16.02 15.02
CA ARG A 85 -8.15 -15.05 13.90
C ARG A 85 -9.23 -14.01 14.17
N ARG A 86 -10.38 -14.43 14.71
CA ARG A 86 -11.51 -13.53 14.96
C ARG A 86 -11.18 -12.47 16.01
N LYS A 87 -10.65 -12.88 17.17
CA LYS A 87 -10.29 -11.97 18.27
C LYS A 87 -9.15 -11.05 17.85
N GLY A 88 -8.15 -11.60 17.16
CA GLY A 88 -7.02 -10.83 16.64
C GLY A 88 -7.45 -9.74 15.65
N LEU A 89 -8.26 -10.07 14.64
CA LEU A 89 -8.78 -9.10 13.67
C LEU A 89 -9.68 -8.02 14.30
N ILE A 90 -10.37 -8.32 15.40
CA ILE A 90 -11.14 -7.32 16.14
C ILE A 90 -10.21 -6.33 16.85
N VAL A 91 -9.12 -6.82 17.45
CA VAL A 91 -8.12 -5.99 18.13
C VAL A 91 -7.41 -5.08 17.13
N THR A 92 -6.97 -5.60 15.98
CA THR A 92 -6.32 -4.77 14.95
C THR A 92 -7.26 -3.65 14.51
N LEU A 93 -8.49 -3.98 14.13
CA LEU A 93 -9.47 -2.97 13.71
C LEU A 93 -9.74 -1.92 14.78
N SER A 94 -9.76 -2.30 16.07
CA SER A 94 -9.98 -1.36 17.18
C SER A 94 -8.80 -0.39 17.35
N ILE A 95 -7.57 -0.88 17.20
CA ILE A 95 -6.35 -0.06 17.23
C ILE A 95 -6.36 0.94 16.06
N MET A 96 -6.65 0.46 14.85
CA MET A 96 -6.75 1.31 13.66
C MET A 96 -7.80 2.40 13.82
N ALA A 97 -9.01 2.03 14.24
CA ALA A 97 -10.10 2.96 14.48
C ALA A 97 -9.73 4.05 15.49
N THR A 98 -9.06 3.66 16.59
CA THR A 98 -8.58 4.61 17.61
C THR A 98 -7.64 5.64 16.99
N GLY A 99 -6.71 5.21 16.13
CA GLY A 99 -5.81 6.12 15.43
C GLY A 99 -6.53 7.07 14.47
N THR A 100 -7.55 6.60 13.75
CA THR A 100 -8.37 7.44 12.86
C THR A 100 -9.20 8.45 13.63
N PHE A 101 -9.86 8.02 14.71
CA PHE A 101 -10.64 8.90 15.59
C PHE A 101 -9.79 10.00 16.20
N LEU A 102 -8.57 9.68 16.64
CA LEU A 102 -7.63 10.67 17.15
C LEU A 102 -7.41 11.77 16.11
N ILE A 103 -7.05 11.43 14.87
CA ILE A 103 -6.75 12.42 13.83
C ILE A 103 -7.94 13.35 13.53
N VAL A 104 -9.17 12.84 13.57
CA VAL A 104 -10.39 13.63 13.32
C VAL A 104 -10.69 14.60 14.46
N LEU A 105 -10.50 14.16 15.71
CA LEU A 105 -10.93 14.89 16.90
C LEU A 105 -9.87 15.86 17.44
N ILE A 106 -8.60 15.67 17.10
CA ILE A 106 -7.51 16.52 17.61
C ILE A 106 -7.71 17.99 17.18
N PRO A 107 -7.73 18.94 18.14
CA PRO A 107 -7.72 20.38 17.84
C PRO A 107 -6.44 20.84 17.13
N SER A 108 -6.49 22.01 16.50
CA SER A 108 -5.32 22.57 15.79
C SER A 108 -4.15 22.87 16.73
N TYR A 109 -2.96 23.04 16.16
CA TYR A 109 -1.77 23.46 16.92
C TYR A 109 -2.01 24.77 17.69
N GLN A 110 -2.79 25.70 17.13
CA GLN A 110 -3.12 26.95 17.80
C GLN A 110 -3.87 26.75 19.13
N THR A 111 -4.60 25.63 19.27
CA THR A 111 -5.41 25.35 20.46
C THR A 111 -4.63 24.60 21.54
N ILE A 112 -3.84 23.60 21.15
CA ILE A 112 -3.18 22.67 22.09
C ILE A 112 -1.65 22.58 21.95
N GLY A 113 -1.05 23.42 21.10
CA GLY A 113 0.39 23.48 20.88
C GLY A 113 0.98 22.17 20.39
N LEU A 114 2.17 21.81 20.93
CA LEU A 114 2.93 20.60 20.55
C LEU A 114 2.19 19.28 20.80
N TRP A 115 1.10 19.28 21.57
CA TRP A 115 0.26 18.10 21.74
C TRP A 115 -0.45 17.70 20.44
N ALA A 116 -0.79 18.65 19.57
CA ALA A 116 -1.42 18.37 18.27
C ALA A 116 -0.56 17.44 17.39
N PRO A 117 0.69 17.81 17.01
CA PRO A 117 1.52 16.95 16.17
C PRO A 117 1.89 15.63 16.86
N LEU A 118 2.05 15.62 18.20
CA LEU A 118 2.33 14.40 18.95
C LEU A 118 1.16 13.41 18.90
N LEU A 119 -0.08 13.88 19.10
CA LEU A 119 -1.27 13.03 19.04
C LEU A 119 -1.54 12.53 17.63
N VAL A 120 -1.29 13.35 16.60
CA VAL A 120 -1.36 12.92 15.19
C VAL A 120 -0.32 11.83 14.89
N LEU A 121 0.90 11.99 15.39
CA LEU A 121 1.94 10.97 15.28
C LEU A 121 1.53 9.67 15.98
N ILE A 122 1.03 9.73 17.22
CA ILE A 122 0.53 8.55 17.94
C ILE A 122 -0.59 7.86 17.13
N GLY A 123 -1.54 8.62 16.59
CA GLY A 123 -2.61 8.08 15.75
C GLY A 123 -2.06 7.33 14.53
N ARG A 124 -1.04 7.89 13.86
CA ARG A 124 -0.39 7.25 12.71
C ARG A 124 0.43 6.02 13.07
N LEU A 125 1.11 6.03 14.21
CA LEU A 125 1.84 4.85 14.71
C LEU A 125 0.87 3.70 15.03
N LEU A 126 -0.29 4.00 15.63
CA LEU A 126 -1.33 2.99 15.91
C LEU A 126 -1.91 2.40 14.62
N GLN A 127 -2.26 3.24 13.63
CA GLN A 127 -2.75 2.79 12.33
C GLN A 127 -1.73 1.90 11.61
N GLY A 128 -0.47 2.32 11.60
CA GLY A 128 0.65 1.58 11.03
C GLY A 128 0.90 0.23 11.70
N PHE A 129 0.87 0.21 13.02
CA PHE A 129 0.99 -1.00 13.82
C PHE A 129 -0.13 -1.99 13.48
N SER A 130 -1.38 -1.52 13.41
CA SER A 130 -2.51 -2.37 13.02
C SER A 130 -2.38 -2.93 11.60
N ALA A 131 -2.03 -2.09 10.62
CA ALA A 131 -1.91 -2.43 9.22
C ALA A 131 -0.94 -3.59 8.94
N GLY A 132 0.15 -3.67 9.72
CA GLY A 132 1.19 -4.67 9.56
C GLY A 132 0.69 -6.12 9.61
N ALA A 133 -0.35 -6.40 10.40
CA ALA A 133 -0.86 -7.75 10.60
C ALA A 133 -1.89 -8.19 9.54
N GLU A 134 -2.47 -7.27 8.77
CA GLU A 134 -3.58 -7.58 7.88
C GLU A 134 -3.12 -7.99 6.47
N LEU A 135 -2.12 -7.31 5.92
CA LEU A 135 -1.71 -7.42 4.50
C LEU A 135 -1.28 -8.84 4.08
N GLY A 136 -0.46 -9.52 4.89
CA GLY A 136 0.02 -10.85 4.52
C GLY A 136 -1.05 -11.93 4.56
N GLY A 137 -1.96 -11.84 5.52
CA GLY A 137 -3.07 -12.78 5.65
C GLY A 137 -4.02 -12.73 4.46
N VAL A 138 -4.27 -11.53 3.91
CA VAL A 138 -5.09 -11.34 2.70
C VAL A 138 -4.42 -11.99 1.49
N SER A 139 -3.16 -11.66 1.22
CA SER A 139 -2.45 -12.10 0.01
C SER A 139 -2.27 -13.61 -0.05
N VAL A 140 -1.92 -14.25 1.07
CA VAL A 140 -1.76 -15.70 1.10
C VAL A 140 -3.10 -16.40 1.00
N TYR A 141 -4.14 -15.92 1.67
CA TYR A 141 -5.48 -16.48 1.56
C TYR A 141 -5.99 -16.44 0.11
N LEU A 142 -5.82 -15.30 -0.58
CA LEU A 142 -6.19 -15.16 -1.99
C LEU A 142 -5.41 -16.13 -2.90
N ALA A 143 -4.13 -16.39 -2.58
CA ALA A 143 -3.31 -17.35 -3.32
C ALA A 143 -3.70 -18.81 -3.07
N GLU A 144 -4.20 -19.13 -1.87
CA GLU A 144 -4.66 -20.48 -1.48
C GLU A 144 -6.01 -20.84 -2.13
N ILE A 145 -6.95 -19.90 -2.21
CA ILE A 145 -8.26 -20.13 -2.84
C ILE A 145 -8.22 -20.07 -4.37
N ALA A 146 -7.07 -19.72 -4.95
CA ALA A 146 -6.91 -19.54 -6.38
C ALA A 146 -6.98 -20.87 -7.14
N THR A 147 -7.72 -20.90 -8.26
CA THR A 147 -7.74 -22.05 -9.17
C THR A 147 -6.37 -22.21 -9.86
N PRO A 148 -5.96 -23.44 -10.22
CA PRO A 148 -4.72 -23.69 -10.95
C PRO A 148 -4.58 -22.78 -12.18
N GLY A 149 -3.41 -22.16 -12.34
CA GLY A 149 -3.12 -21.25 -13.47
C GLY A 149 -3.76 -19.86 -13.41
N ARG A 150 -4.48 -19.50 -12.32
CA ARG A 150 -5.08 -18.16 -12.14
C ARG A 150 -4.62 -17.43 -10.87
N LYS A 151 -3.48 -17.83 -10.30
CA LYS A 151 -2.99 -17.26 -9.04
C LYS A 151 -2.75 -15.76 -9.13
N GLY A 152 -2.24 -15.26 -10.26
CA GLY A 152 -2.05 -13.83 -10.47
C GLY A 152 -3.36 -13.04 -10.43
N PHE A 153 -4.40 -13.55 -11.10
CA PHE A 153 -5.72 -12.91 -11.10
C PHE A 153 -6.31 -12.80 -9.68
N TYR A 154 -6.32 -13.88 -8.90
CA TYR A 154 -6.91 -13.85 -7.55
C TYR A 154 -6.11 -12.97 -6.59
N THR A 155 -4.78 -13.03 -6.63
CA THR A 155 -3.94 -12.21 -5.75
C THR A 155 -3.97 -10.73 -6.10
N SER A 156 -4.26 -10.37 -7.36
CA SER A 156 -4.40 -8.97 -7.80
C SER A 156 -5.52 -8.21 -7.06
N TRP A 157 -6.51 -8.91 -6.51
CA TRP A 157 -7.59 -8.32 -5.73
C TRP A 157 -7.16 -7.75 -4.37
N GLN A 158 -5.99 -8.14 -3.87
CA GLN A 158 -5.36 -7.44 -2.75
C GLN A 158 -5.12 -5.97 -3.13
N SER A 159 -4.35 -5.71 -4.19
CA SER A 159 -4.11 -4.37 -4.71
C SER A 159 -5.37 -3.72 -5.30
N GLY A 160 -6.27 -4.51 -5.92
CA GLY A 160 -7.52 -4.00 -6.50
C GLY A 160 -8.42 -3.32 -5.45
N SER A 161 -8.53 -3.91 -4.26
CA SER A 161 -9.29 -3.31 -3.16
C SER A 161 -8.71 -1.97 -2.66
N GLN A 162 -7.39 -1.78 -2.77
CA GLN A 162 -6.72 -0.52 -2.47
C GLN A 162 -7.13 0.57 -3.47
N GLN A 163 -7.25 0.21 -4.75
CA GLN A 163 -7.66 1.16 -5.79
C GLN A 163 -9.10 1.62 -5.58
N VAL A 164 -10.00 0.73 -5.14
CA VAL A 164 -11.37 1.13 -4.78
C VAL A 164 -11.36 2.14 -3.63
N ALA A 165 -10.50 1.97 -2.63
CA ALA A 165 -10.34 2.94 -1.54
C ALA A 165 -9.86 4.31 -2.06
N ILE A 166 -8.87 4.31 -2.95
CA ILE A 166 -8.36 5.52 -3.61
C ILE A 166 -9.44 6.21 -4.43
N MET A 167 -10.24 5.44 -5.19
CA MET A 167 -11.34 5.97 -5.99
C MET A 167 -12.37 6.69 -5.11
N VAL A 168 -12.79 6.07 -4.00
CA VAL A 168 -13.75 6.69 -3.08
C VAL A 168 -13.13 7.93 -2.42
N ALA A 169 -11.88 7.85 -1.95
CA ALA A 169 -11.20 8.99 -1.33
C ALA A 169 -11.02 10.17 -2.29
N ALA A 170 -10.60 9.91 -3.53
CA ALA A 170 -10.40 10.91 -4.56
C ALA A 170 -11.73 11.53 -5.03
N ALA A 171 -12.77 10.71 -5.22
CA ALA A 171 -14.10 11.19 -5.58
C ALA A 171 -14.70 12.09 -4.49
N MET A 172 -14.57 11.69 -3.21
CA MET A 172 -14.98 12.54 -2.08
C MET A 172 -14.20 13.85 -2.03
N GLY A 173 -12.88 13.80 -2.22
CA GLY A 173 -12.07 15.02 -2.24
C GLY A 173 -12.41 15.95 -3.41
N PHE A 174 -12.67 15.40 -4.58
CA PHE A 174 -13.13 16.16 -5.74
C PHE A 174 -14.48 16.82 -5.46
N ALA A 175 -15.45 16.07 -4.93
CA ALA A 175 -16.77 16.61 -4.58
C ALA A 175 -16.68 17.72 -3.52
N LEU A 176 -15.83 17.57 -2.50
CA LEU A 176 -15.59 18.63 -1.51
C LEU A 176 -14.98 19.89 -2.12
N ASN A 177 -14.02 19.75 -3.03
CA ASN A 177 -13.41 20.89 -3.74
C ASN A 177 -14.35 21.54 -4.77
N ALA A 178 -15.43 20.86 -5.17
CA ALA A 178 -16.45 21.42 -6.04
C ALA A 178 -17.55 22.19 -5.28
N VAL A 179 -17.82 21.82 -4.03
CA VAL A 179 -18.93 22.37 -3.23
C VAL A 179 -18.46 23.42 -2.22
N LEU A 180 -17.25 23.28 -1.66
CA LEU A 180 -16.73 24.16 -0.62
C LEU A 180 -15.69 25.13 -1.18
N GLU A 181 -15.66 26.33 -0.60
CA GLU A 181 -14.58 27.28 -0.88
C GLU A 181 -13.23 26.79 -0.32
N PRO A 182 -12.09 27.16 -0.95
CA PRO A 182 -10.76 26.73 -0.51
C PRO A 182 -10.43 27.04 0.95
N SER A 183 -10.94 28.16 1.49
CA SER A 183 -10.81 28.57 2.90
C SER A 183 -11.49 27.56 3.83
N ALA A 184 -12.76 27.25 3.57
CA ALA A 184 -13.53 26.29 4.36
C ALA A 184 -12.91 24.88 4.35
N ILE A 185 -12.35 24.46 3.21
CA ILE A 185 -11.62 23.18 3.12
C ILE A 185 -10.38 23.19 4.01
N SER A 186 -9.64 24.29 4.01
CA SER A 186 -8.42 24.46 4.82
C SER A 186 -8.71 24.46 6.32
N ASP A 187 -9.81 25.09 6.73
CA ASP A 187 -10.14 25.24 8.15
C ASP A 187 -10.67 23.95 8.77
N TRP A 188 -11.62 23.27 8.10
CA TRP A 188 -12.28 22.10 8.66
C TRP A 188 -12.74 21.06 7.64
N GLY A 189 -12.98 21.44 6.38
CA GLY A 189 -13.56 20.55 5.37
C GLY A 189 -12.71 19.31 5.07
N TRP A 190 -11.38 19.40 5.21
CA TRP A 190 -10.48 18.25 5.06
C TRP A 190 -10.74 17.11 6.07
N ARG A 191 -11.43 17.38 7.20
CA ARG A 191 -11.79 16.36 8.20
C ARG A 191 -12.98 15.49 7.77
N ILE A 192 -13.83 15.96 6.86
CA ILE A 192 -15.07 15.27 6.45
C ILE A 192 -14.79 13.85 5.90
N PRO A 193 -13.82 13.64 4.99
CA PRO A 193 -13.52 12.30 4.49
C PRO A 193 -13.02 11.34 5.58
N PHE A 194 -12.26 11.84 6.55
CA PHE A 194 -11.81 11.03 7.68
C PHE A 194 -12.97 10.64 8.60
N LEU A 195 -13.94 11.55 8.82
CA LEU A 195 -15.16 11.22 9.55
C LEU A 195 -15.96 10.11 8.86
N PHE A 196 -16.02 10.13 7.52
CA PHE A 196 -16.61 9.04 6.75
C PHE A 196 -15.84 7.72 6.94
N GLY A 197 -14.50 7.77 6.99
CA GLY A 197 -13.66 6.62 7.36
C GLY A 197 -14.04 6.03 8.73
N CYS A 198 -14.20 6.89 9.74
CA CYS A 198 -14.69 6.49 11.07
C CYS A 198 -16.07 5.84 11.04
N LEU A 199 -16.99 6.31 10.19
CA LEU A 199 -18.34 5.73 10.04
C LEU A 199 -18.32 4.34 9.40
N ILE A 200 -17.29 3.97 8.64
CA ILE A 200 -17.14 2.64 8.04
C ILE A 200 -16.69 1.60 9.08
N VAL A 201 -15.96 2.01 10.12
CA VAL A 201 -15.41 1.10 11.14
C VAL A 201 -16.47 0.18 11.78
N PRO A 202 -17.63 0.68 12.26
CA PRO A 202 -18.67 -0.19 12.83
C PRO A 202 -19.18 -1.26 11.85
N PHE A 203 -19.33 -0.93 10.56
CA PHE A 203 -19.79 -1.88 9.55
C PHE A 203 -18.78 -3.01 9.36
N ILE A 204 -17.48 -2.70 9.29
CA ILE A 204 -16.43 -3.73 9.18
C ILE A 204 -16.35 -4.56 10.47
N PHE A 205 -16.55 -3.93 11.62
CA PHE A 205 -16.56 -4.63 12.89
C PHE A 205 -17.69 -5.68 12.95
N ILE A 206 -18.89 -5.35 12.46
CA ILE A 206 -20.00 -6.31 12.30
C ILE A 206 -19.62 -7.43 11.32
N LEU A 207 -18.99 -7.09 10.20
CA LEU A 207 -18.56 -8.07 9.19
C LEU A 207 -17.53 -9.06 9.77
N ARG A 208 -16.56 -8.57 10.55
CA ARG A 208 -15.54 -9.38 11.23
C ARG A 208 -16.10 -10.21 12.37
N ARG A 209 -17.14 -9.72 13.06
CA ARG A 209 -17.86 -10.51 14.08
C ARG A 209 -18.53 -11.75 13.50
N LYS A 210 -18.87 -11.76 12.21
CA LYS A 210 -19.51 -12.89 11.51
C LYS A 210 -18.51 -13.79 10.76
N LEU A 211 -17.20 -13.55 10.87
CA LEU A 211 -16.21 -14.47 10.31
C LEU A 211 -16.14 -15.73 11.20
N GLU A 212 -16.54 -16.85 10.62
CA GLU A 212 -16.26 -18.18 11.18
C GLU A 212 -14.76 -18.50 11.00
N GLU A 213 -14.17 -19.16 11.99
CA GLU A 213 -12.78 -19.60 11.88
C GLU A 213 -12.67 -20.64 10.77
N THR A 214 -11.81 -20.38 9.78
CA THR A 214 -11.60 -21.30 8.66
C THR A 214 -11.12 -22.65 9.19
N GLN A 215 -11.68 -23.76 8.67
CA GLN A 215 -11.35 -25.13 9.09
C GLN A 215 -9.84 -25.43 9.03
N GLU A 216 -9.10 -24.79 8.12
CA GLU A 216 -7.62 -24.88 8.04
C GLU A 216 -6.89 -24.27 9.24
N PHE A 217 -7.42 -23.20 9.85
CA PHE A 217 -6.83 -22.60 11.06
C PHE A 217 -7.05 -23.52 12.27
N THR A 218 -8.19 -24.22 12.30
CA THR A 218 -8.51 -25.22 13.33
C THR A 218 -7.73 -26.53 13.12
N ALA A 219 -7.38 -26.87 11.87
CA ALA A 219 -6.65 -28.08 11.51
C ALA A 219 -5.13 -27.97 11.61
N ARG A 220 -4.56 -26.74 11.68
CA ARG A 220 -3.12 -26.53 11.92
C ARG A 220 -2.76 -26.88 13.38
N ARG A 221 -2.49 -28.17 13.61
CA ARG A 221 -2.06 -28.70 14.92
C ARG A 221 -0.66 -28.26 15.35
N HIS A 222 0.17 -27.72 14.46
CA HIS A 222 1.50 -27.20 14.77
C HIS A 222 1.56 -25.68 14.53
N HIS A 223 1.44 -24.92 15.61
CA HIS A 223 1.82 -23.52 15.63
C HIS A 223 3.34 -23.52 15.78
N LEU A 224 4.07 -23.13 14.73
CA LEU A 224 5.51 -22.89 14.87
C LEU A 224 5.67 -21.81 15.94
N ALA A 225 6.48 -22.08 16.96
CA ALA A 225 6.74 -21.07 17.97
C ALA A 225 7.34 -19.84 17.27
N MET A 226 7.00 -18.62 17.70
CA MET A 226 7.53 -17.39 17.09
C MET A 226 9.05 -17.41 16.94
N ARG A 227 9.76 -17.99 17.90
CA ARG A 227 11.22 -18.19 17.85
C ARG A 227 11.68 -19.00 16.63
N GLN A 228 10.93 -20.02 16.23
CA GLN A 228 11.21 -20.83 15.04
C GLN A 228 10.93 -20.05 13.76
N VAL A 229 9.81 -19.32 13.69
CA VAL A 229 9.51 -18.43 12.54
C VAL A 229 10.62 -17.40 12.35
N PHE A 230 11.06 -16.75 13.44
CA PHE A 230 12.18 -15.82 13.42
C PHE A 230 13.47 -16.48 12.99
N ALA A 231 13.83 -17.64 13.56
CA ALA A 231 15.04 -18.36 13.18
C ALA A 231 15.04 -18.74 11.70
N THR A 232 13.90 -19.19 11.15
CA THR A 232 13.77 -19.51 9.72
C THR A 232 13.84 -18.26 8.84
N LEU A 233 13.24 -17.14 9.25
CA LEU A 233 13.35 -15.87 8.53
C LEU A 233 14.79 -15.32 8.56
N LEU A 234 15.47 -15.41 9.69
CA LEU A 234 16.88 -15.06 9.84
C LEU A 234 17.77 -15.98 8.99
N ALA A 235 17.50 -17.28 8.93
CA ALA A 235 18.22 -18.19 8.04
C ALA A 235 18.01 -17.86 6.56
N ASN A 236 16.83 -17.35 6.19
CA ASN A 236 16.45 -16.97 4.83
C ASN A 236 16.47 -15.46 4.58
N TRP A 237 17.24 -14.70 5.36
CA TRP A 237 17.22 -13.22 5.34
C TRP A 237 17.49 -12.65 3.95
N GLN A 238 18.36 -13.30 3.17
CA GLN A 238 18.68 -12.89 1.79
C GLN A 238 17.45 -12.94 0.87
N VAL A 239 16.56 -13.93 1.05
CA VAL A 239 15.32 -14.06 0.27
C VAL A 239 14.33 -12.98 0.70
N VAL A 240 14.28 -12.66 1.99
CA VAL A 240 13.43 -11.58 2.53
C VAL A 240 13.89 -10.22 2.01
N ILE A 241 15.20 -9.93 2.05
CA ILE A 241 15.74 -8.65 1.55
C ILE A 241 15.59 -8.54 0.04
N ALA A 242 15.88 -9.60 -0.72
CA ALA A 242 15.65 -9.57 -2.16
C ALA A 242 14.15 -9.44 -2.48
N GLY A 243 13.27 -10.09 -1.71
CA GLY A 243 11.82 -9.89 -1.82
C GLY A 243 11.41 -8.44 -1.54
N MET A 244 11.97 -7.82 -0.49
CA MET A 244 11.78 -6.40 -0.16
C MET A 244 12.22 -5.50 -1.32
N MET A 245 13.38 -5.75 -1.92
CA MET A 245 13.89 -4.96 -3.05
C MET A 245 13.04 -5.14 -4.32
N MET A 246 12.45 -6.32 -4.53
CA MET A 246 11.45 -6.53 -5.58
C MET A 246 10.16 -5.74 -5.30
N VAL A 247 9.71 -5.69 -4.04
CA VAL A 247 8.53 -4.91 -3.65
C VAL A 247 8.79 -3.40 -3.73
N ALA A 248 10.03 -2.95 -3.49
CA ALA A 248 10.42 -1.54 -3.50
C ALA A 248 9.92 -0.80 -4.75
N MET A 249 10.15 -1.38 -5.93
CA MET A 249 9.68 -0.86 -7.22
C MET A 249 8.17 -0.64 -7.22
N THR A 250 7.38 -1.65 -6.80
CA THR A 250 5.93 -1.52 -6.82
C THR A 250 5.43 -0.48 -5.83
N THR A 251 6.05 -0.38 -4.65
CA THR A 251 5.61 0.55 -3.61
C THR A 251 5.94 1.97 -4.00
N THR A 252 7.17 2.23 -4.48
CA THR A 252 7.56 3.56 -4.92
C THR A 252 6.66 4.05 -6.05
N ALA A 253 6.44 3.23 -7.09
CA ALA A 253 5.57 3.59 -8.20
C ALA A 253 4.14 3.89 -7.72
N PHE A 254 3.59 3.02 -6.87
CA PHE A 254 2.25 3.18 -6.32
C PHE A 254 2.07 4.46 -5.53
N TYR A 255 2.93 4.70 -4.54
CA TYR A 255 2.83 5.88 -3.67
C TYR A 255 3.13 7.17 -4.43
N LEU A 256 3.98 7.14 -5.46
CA LEU A 256 4.25 8.28 -6.32
C LEU A 256 3.01 8.66 -7.13
N ILE A 257 2.38 7.71 -7.83
CA ILE A 257 1.27 8.00 -8.76
C ILE A 257 -0.09 8.17 -8.06
N THR A 258 -0.23 7.70 -6.82
CA THR A 258 -1.50 7.77 -6.08
C THR A 258 -1.44 8.77 -4.93
N VAL A 259 -0.59 8.54 -3.92
CA VAL A 259 -0.48 9.37 -2.71
C VAL A 259 0.12 10.74 -2.99
N TYR A 260 1.25 10.76 -3.68
CA TYR A 260 2.02 11.98 -3.87
C TYR A 260 1.48 12.81 -5.04
N ALA A 261 0.86 12.19 -6.05
CA ALA A 261 0.36 12.85 -7.25
C ALA A 261 -0.53 14.08 -6.98
N PRO A 262 -1.51 14.09 -6.04
CA PRO A 262 -2.27 15.29 -5.71
C PRO A 262 -1.40 16.43 -5.18
N THR A 263 -0.43 16.10 -4.31
CA THR A 263 0.48 17.10 -3.76
C THR A 263 1.42 17.62 -4.83
N PHE A 264 1.95 16.75 -5.69
CA PHE A 264 2.81 17.14 -6.81
C PHE A 264 2.08 18.06 -7.79
N GLY A 265 0.87 17.69 -8.22
CA GLY A 265 0.04 18.51 -9.10
C GLY A 265 -0.25 19.88 -8.52
N LYS A 266 -0.68 19.94 -7.25
CA LYS A 266 -1.05 21.20 -6.59
C LYS A 266 0.15 22.07 -6.23
N LYS A 267 1.21 21.51 -5.62
CA LYS A 267 2.32 22.28 -5.03
C LYS A 267 3.51 22.48 -5.96
N VAL A 268 3.75 21.57 -6.89
CA VAL A 268 4.93 21.63 -7.77
C VAL A 268 4.55 22.09 -9.18
N LEU A 269 3.44 21.56 -9.70
CA LEU A 269 2.93 21.92 -11.03
C LEU A 269 1.94 23.10 -11.01
N MET A 270 1.52 23.55 -9.82
CA MET A 270 0.57 24.66 -9.62
C MET A 270 -0.77 24.44 -10.34
N LEU A 271 -1.20 23.17 -10.47
CA LEU A 271 -2.51 22.79 -10.99
C LEU A 271 -3.59 22.94 -9.91
N SER A 272 -4.85 22.97 -10.32
CA SER A 272 -5.96 23.00 -9.37
C SER A 272 -6.03 21.71 -8.54
N ALA A 273 -6.56 21.82 -7.32
CA ALA A 273 -6.76 20.65 -6.44
C ALA A 273 -7.76 19.66 -7.07
N SER A 274 -8.82 20.18 -7.69
CA SER A 274 -9.85 19.39 -8.38
C SER A 274 -9.25 18.61 -9.56
N ASP A 275 -8.43 19.25 -10.40
CA ASP A 275 -7.75 18.57 -11.51
C ASP A 275 -6.84 17.45 -11.00
N SER A 276 -6.04 17.74 -9.97
CA SER A 276 -5.09 16.78 -9.42
C SER A 276 -5.81 15.55 -8.81
N LEU A 277 -6.92 15.77 -8.10
CA LEU A 277 -7.74 14.69 -7.54
C LEU A 277 -8.49 13.90 -8.62
N LEU A 278 -8.97 14.56 -9.67
CA LEU A 278 -9.61 13.89 -10.80
C LEU A 278 -8.62 13.00 -11.56
N VAL A 279 -7.38 13.47 -11.77
CA VAL A 279 -6.31 12.63 -12.32
C VAL A 279 -6.08 11.41 -11.44
N THR A 280 -5.97 11.58 -10.11
CA THR A 280 -5.80 10.46 -9.18
C THR A 280 -6.95 9.45 -9.24
N LEU A 281 -8.20 9.92 -9.38
CA LEU A 281 -9.36 9.05 -9.57
C LEU A 281 -9.25 8.22 -10.85
N LEU A 282 -8.91 8.84 -11.98
CA LEU A 282 -8.76 8.17 -13.27
C LEU A 282 -7.58 7.17 -13.27
N VAL A 283 -6.48 7.52 -12.60
CA VAL A 283 -5.33 6.63 -12.38
C VAL A 283 -5.72 5.43 -11.51
N ALA A 284 -6.55 5.62 -10.48
CA ALA A 284 -7.04 4.53 -9.64
C ALA A 284 -7.92 3.55 -10.44
N ILE A 285 -8.80 4.07 -11.31
CA ILE A 285 -9.60 3.27 -12.25
C ILE A 285 -8.69 2.49 -13.22
N SER A 286 -7.68 3.15 -13.77
CA SER A 286 -6.71 2.52 -14.67
C SER A 286 -5.94 1.39 -13.97
N ASN A 287 -5.46 1.64 -12.75
CA ASN A 287 -4.81 0.61 -11.93
C ASN A 287 -5.75 -0.57 -11.64
N PHE A 288 -7.01 -0.30 -11.29
CA PHE A 288 -8.01 -1.35 -11.03
C PHE A 288 -8.18 -2.29 -12.22
N PHE A 289 -8.03 -1.78 -13.45
CA PHE A 289 -8.03 -2.56 -14.67
C PHE A 289 -6.70 -3.30 -14.91
N TRP A 290 -5.56 -2.61 -14.82
CA TRP A 290 -4.25 -3.19 -15.16
C TRP A 290 -3.77 -4.25 -14.16
N LEU A 291 -4.20 -4.20 -12.90
CA LEU A 291 -3.80 -5.16 -11.87
C LEU A 291 -4.21 -6.62 -12.21
N PRO A 292 -5.49 -6.94 -12.49
CA PRO A 292 -5.89 -8.26 -12.98
C PRO A 292 -5.23 -8.65 -14.30
N VAL A 293 -5.06 -7.70 -15.22
CA VAL A 293 -4.44 -7.93 -16.53
C VAL A 293 -2.97 -8.35 -16.36
N GLY A 294 -2.21 -7.64 -15.52
CA GLY A 294 -0.83 -7.99 -15.17
C GLY A 294 -0.72 -9.34 -14.47
N GLY A 295 -1.67 -9.65 -13.59
CA GLY A 295 -1.79 -10.95 -12.95
C GLY A 295 -1.99 -12.09 -13.95
N ALA A 296 -2.96 -11.95 -14.86
CA ALA A 296 -3.24 -12.95 -15.89
C ALA A 296 -2.13 -13.06 -16.94
N LEU A 297 -1.53 -11.93 -17.35
CA LEU A 297 -0.42 -11.95 -18.30
C LEU A 297 0.80 -12.68 -17.73
N SER A 298 1.09 -12.45 -16.45
CA SER A 298 2.20 -13.12 -15.78
C SER A 298 1.94 -14.60 -15.50
N ASP A 299 0.67 -15.02 -15.40
CA ASP A 299 0.27 -16.44 -15.41
C ASP A 299 0.60 -17.11 -16.77
N ARG A 300 0.48 -16.38 -17.89
CA ARG A 300 0.69 -16.90 -19.25
C ARG A 300 2.15 -16.83 -19.75
N PHE A 301 2.81 -15.70 -19.57
CA PHE A 301 4.17 -15.43 -20.09
C PHE A 301 5.28 -15.69 -19.08
N GLY A 302 4.92 -16.03 -17.85
CA GLY A 302 5.85 -16.22 -16.74
C GLY A 302 6.18 -14.92 -16.01
N ARG A 303 6.29 -15.02 -14.69
CA ARG A 303 6.52 -13.89 -13.77
C ARG A 303 7.79 -13.08 -14.09
N ARG A 304 8.92 -13.80 -14.29
CA ARG A 304 10.23 -13.18 -14.48
C ARG A 304 10.26 -12.22 -15.68
N SER A 305 9.69 -12.63 -16.80
CA SER A 305 9.69 -11.85 -18.04
C SER A 305 8.90 -10.54 -17.87
N VAL A 306 7.72 -10.62 -17.24
CA VAL A 306 6.89 -9.43 -16.97
C VAL A 306 7.58 -8.48 -15.99
N LEU A 307 8.16 -9.00 -14.91
CA LEU A 307 8.87 -8.17 -13.92
C LEU A 307 10.06 -7.43 -14.55
N ILE A 308 10.91 -8.13 -15.32
CA ILE A 308 12.07 -7.51 -15.97
C ILE A 308 11.61 -6.48 -17.01
N ALA A 309 10.66 -6.83 -17.88
CA ALA A 309 10.20 -5.94 -18.94
C ALA A 309 9.63 -4.62 -18.39
N MET A 310 8.74 -4.71 -17.39
CA MET A 310 8.13 -3.51 -16.79
C MET A 310 9.15 -2.67 -16.01
N THR A 311 10.15 -3.31 -15.39
CA THR A 311 11.20 -2.58 -14.67
C THR A 311 12.13 -1.83 -15.63
N LEU A 312 12.51 -2.46 -16.75
CA LEU A 312 13.30 -1.79 -17.80
C LEU A 312 12.51 -0.65 -18.43
N LEU A 313 11.21 -0.85 -18.68
CA LEU A 313 10.33 0.20 -19.19
C LEU A 313 10.22 1.38 -18.21
N ALA A 314 10.12 1.10 -16.91
CA ALA A 314 10.15 2.13 -15.88
C ALA A 314 11.46 2.92 -15.89
N LEU A 315 12.61 2.24 -15.97
CA LEU A 315 13.92 2.89 -16.03
C LEU A 315 14.06 3.80 -17.26
N ALA A 316 13.57 3.34 -18.40
CA ALA A 316 13.64 4.08 -19.64
C ALA A 316 12.71 5.29 -19.68
N THR A 317 11.55 5.23 -18.99
CA THR A 317 10.47 6.21 -19.21
C THR A 317 10.06 7.03 -17.98
N ALA A 318 10.39 6.63 -16.75
CA ALA A 318 9.94 7.33 -15.54
C ALA A 318 10.45 8.77 -15.48
N TRP A 319 11.77 8.97 -15.65
CA TRP A 319 12.34 10.31 -15.65
C TRP A 319 11.91 11.13 -16.88
N PRO A 320 12.02 10.65 -18.14
CA PRO A 320 11.56 11.40 -19.30
C PRO A 320 10.09 11.81 -19.23
N ALA A 321 9.21 10.93 -18.77
CA ALA A 321 7.78 11.24 -18.66
C ALA A 321 7.52 12.34 -17.62
N LEU A 322 8.22 12.31 -16.48
CA LEU A 322 8.11 13.38 -15.48
C LEU A 322 8.75 14.69 -15.93
N THR A 323 9.81 14.65 -16.74
CA THR A 323 10.40 15.84 -17.37
C THR A 323 9.42 16.47 -18.37
N MET A 324 8.75 15.66 -19.20
CA MET A 324 7.70 16.16 -20.09
C MET A 324 6.57 16.83 -19.32
N LEU A 325 6.15 16.24 -18.19
CA LEU A 325 5.14 16.82 -17.30
C LEU A 325 5.60 18.13 -16.65
N ALA A 326 6.85 18.17 -16.17
CA ALA A 326 7.42 19.35 -15.53
C ALA A 326 7.55 20.55 -16.48
N ASN A 327 7.89 20.29 -17.75
CA ASN A 327 8.08 21.33 -18.77
C ASN A 327 6.76 21.87 -19.33
N ALA A 328 5.69 21.06 -19.36
CA ALA A 328 4.39 21.45 -19.88
C ALA A 328 3.24 21.05 -18.93
N PRO A 329 3.17 21.64 -17.72
CA PRO A 329 2.18 21.28 -16.72
C PRO A 329 0.77 21.60 -17.22
N SER A 330 -0.04 20.57 -17.38
CA SER A 330 -1.46 20.66 -17.71
C SER A 330 -2.19 19.43 -17.20
N PHE A 331 -3.51 19.53 -17.05
CA PHE A 331 -4.36 18.39 -16.68
C PHE A 331 -4.12 17.18 -17.61
N LEU A 332 -4.15 17.41 -18.93
CA LEU A 332 -3.98 16.34 -19.93
C LEU A 332 -2.58 15.72 -19.89
N MET A 333 -1.53 16.52 -19.68
CA MET A 333 -0.16 15.99 -19.57
C MET A 333 0.00 15.17 -18.29
N MET A 334 -0.51 15.67 -17.16
CA MET A 334 -0.47 14.95 -15.88
C MET A 334 -1.22 13.62 -15.97
N LEU A 335 -2.43 13.65 -16.56
CA LEU A 335 -3.22 12.45 -16.79
C LEU A 335 -2.48 11.44 -17.66
N SER A 336 -1.95 11.88 -18.81
CA SER A 336 -1.26 10.99 -19.76
C SER A 336 -0.02 10.33 -19.15
N VAL A 337 0.80 11.12 -18.45
CA VAL A 337 2.01 10.61 -17.78
C VAL A 337 1.66 9.66 -16.65
N LEU A 338 0.68 9.99 -15.80
CA LEU A 338 0.30 9.11 -14.69
C LEU A 338 -0.45 7.85 -15.16
N LEU A 339 -1.21 7.90 -16.27
CA LEU A 339 -1.79 6.71 -16.89
C LEU A 339 -0.71 5.79 -17.47
N TRP A 340 0.36 6.35 -18.04
CA TRP A 340 1.49 5.56 -18.49
C TRP A 340 2.21 4.87 -17.33
N LEU A 341 2.49 5.60 -16.24
CA LEU A 341 3.09 5.00 -15.04
C LEU A 341 2.14 4.01 -14.34
N SER A 342 0.83 4.24 -14.41
CA SER A 342 -0.22 3.32 -13.93
C SER A 342 -0.20 1.99 -14.66
N PHE A 343 -0.04 2.01 -16.00
CA PHE A 343 0.14 0.79 -16.78
C PHE A 343 1.36 0.00 -16.31
N ILE A 344 2.52 0.65 -16.18
CA ILE A 344 3.76 0.00 -15.70
C ILE A 344 3.55 -0.60 -14.31
N TYR A 345 2.98 0.18 -13.39
CA TYR A 345 2.68 -0.27 -12.03
C TYR A 345 1.74 -1.48 -12.01
N GLY A 346 0.59 -1.41 -12.70
CA GLY A 346 -0.42 -2.45 -12.68
C GLY A 346 0.11 -3.78 -13.24
N MET A 347 0.85 -3.71 -14.34
CA MET A 347 1.50 -4.87 -14.95
C MET A 347 2.57 -5.48 -14.04
N TYR A 348 3.42 -4.64 -13.43
CA TYR A 348 4.46 -5.11 -12.51
C TYR A 348 3.87 -5.71 -11.23
N ASN A 349 2.94 -5.00 -10.58
CA ASN A 349 2.34 -5.42 -9.31
C ASN A 349 1.58 -6.74 -9.44
N GLY A 350 0.80 -6.89 -10.53
CA GLY A 350 0.07 -8.14 -10.81
C GLY A 350 1.00 -9.35 -10.97
N ALA A 351 2.23 -9.17 -11.44
CA ALA A 351 3.25 -10.23 -11.50
C ALA A 351 4.02 -10.40 -10.18
N MET A 352 4.25 -9.30 -9.46
CA MET A 352 5.10 -9.27 -8.27
C MET A 352 4.45 -9.94 -7.07
N ILE A 353 3.15 -9.73 -6.80
CA ILE A 353 2.46 -10.36 -5.67
C ILE A 353 2.58 -11.90 -5.75
N PRO A 354 2.17 -12.56 -6.84
CA PRO A 354 2.28 -14.01 -6.93
C PRO A 354 3.75 -14.46 -6.96
N ALA A 355 4.66 -13.73 -7.63
CA ALA A 355 6.09 -14.07 -7.62
C ALA A 355 6.66 -14.10 -6.19
N LEU A 356 6.33 -13.11 -5.37
CA LEU A 356 6.77 -13.06 -3.97
C LEU A 356 6.22 -14.23 -3.16
N THR A 357 4.94 -14.60 -3.35
CA THR A 357 4.36 -15.77 -2.66
C THR A 357 5.01 -17.09 -3.06
N GLU A 358 5.45 -17.23 -4.33
CA GLU A 358 6.09 -18.45 -4.84
C GLU A 358 7.55 -18.60 -4.40
N ILE A 359 8.25 -17.48 -4.19
CA ILE A 359 9.67 -17.46 -3.81
C ILE A 359 9.87 -17.70 -2.31
N MET A 360 8.88 -17.32 -1.49
CA MET A 360 8.97 -17.46 -0.04
C MET A 360 8.89 -18.95 0.38
N PRO A 361 9.74 -19.40 1.34
CA PRO A 361 9.71 -20.76 1.86
C PRO A 361 8.31 -21.15 2.37
N ALA A 362 7.88 -22.39 2.14
CA ALA A 362 6.51 -22.81 2.42
C ALA A 362 6.16 -22.69 3.91
N GLU A 363 7.13 -22.97 4.78
CA GLU A 363 7.01 -23.01 6.23
C GLU A 363 6.74 -21.62 6.83
N VAL A 364 7.30 -20.57 6.22
CA VAL A 364 7.20 -19.18 6.68
C VAL A 364 6.64 -18.24 5.61
N ARG A 365 5.87 -18.76 4.64
CA ARG A 365 5.42 -18.00 3.47
C ARG A 365 4.66 -16.73 3.86
N VAL A 366 3.72 -16.84 4.79
CA VAL A 366 2.91 -15.71 5.28
C VAL A 366 3.80 -14.67 5.96
N ALA A 367 4.63 -15.11 6.91
CA ALA A 367 5.49 -14.22 7.69
C ALA A 367 6.54 -13.54 6.81
N GLY A 368 7.18 -14.29 5.90
CA GLY A 368 8.19 -13.79 4.97
C GLY A 368 7.62 -12.80 3.95
N PHE A 369 6.46 -13.11 3.38
CA PHE A 369 5.74 -12.17 2.51
C PHE A 369 5.40 -10.88 3.27
N SER A 370 4.79 -11.00 4.46
CA SER A 370 4.39 -9.85 5.29
C SER A 370 5.57 -8.97 5.64
N LEU A 371 6.68 -9.57 6.06
CA LEU A 371 7.89 -8.86 6.46
C LEU A 371 8.54 -8.15 5.27
N ALA A 372 8.75 -8.86 4.16
CA ALA A 372 9.35 -8.27 2.95
C ALA A 372 8.49 -7.11 2.42
N TYR A 373 7.17 -7.30 2.34
CA TYR A 373 6.26 -6.26 1.87
C TYR A 373 6.20 -5.09 2.85
N SER A 374 6.11 -5.35 4.15
CA SER A 374 6.06 -4.30 5.17
C SER A 374 7.35 -3.48 5.19
N LEU A 375 8.52 -4.11 5.14
CA LEU A 375 9.80 -3.41 5.08
C LEU A 375 9.92 -2.55 3.81
N ALA A 376 9.48 -3.07 2.66
CA ALA A 376 9.49 -2.30 1.42
C ALA A 376 8.53 -1.10 1.48
N THR A 377 7.29 -1.30 1.97
CA THR A 377 6.36 -0.18 2.18
C THR A 377 6.89 0.81 3.20
N ALA A 378 7.62 0.35 4.22
CA ALA A 378 8.19 1.19 5.27
C ALA A 378 9.32 2.08 4.74
N VAL A 379 10.27 1.51 3.99
CA VAL A 379 11.45 2.23 3.54
C VAL A 379 11.19 2.98 2.24
N PHE A 380 10.54 2.33 1.28
CA PHE A 380 10.35 2.88 -0.07
C PHE A 380 9.01 3.58 -0.21
N GLY A 381 7.92 2.94 0.21
CA GLY A 381 6.58 3.49 0.04
C GLY A 381 6.31 4.75 0.86
N GLY A 382 6.35 4.62 2.19
CA GLY A 382 6.00 5.68 3.13
C GLY A 382 6.88 6.93 3.03
N PHE A 383 8.15 6.76 2.67
CA PHE A 383 9.08 7.88 2.46
C PHE A 383 9.07 8.43 1.03
N THR A 384 8.33 7.84 0.09
CA THR A 384 8.27 8.35 -1.30
C THR A 384 7.87 9.83 -1.33
N PRO A 385 6.83 10.31 -0.63
CA PRO A 385 6.52 11.74 -0.62
C PRO A 385 7.64 12.61 -0.04
N VAL A 386 8.24 12.21 1.10
CA VAL A 386 9.36 12.94 1.73
C VAL A 386 10.53 13.08 0.77
N ILE A 387 10.99 11.96 0.22
CA ILE A 387 12.15 11.89 -0.67
C ILE A 387 11.86 12.65 -1.97
N SER A 388 10.66 12.48 -2.54
CA SER A 388 10.28 13.18 -3.78
C SER A 388 10.27 14.69 -3.60
N THR A 389 9.68 15.20 -2.52
CA THR A 389 9.67 16.64 -2.27
C THR A 389 11.05 17.17 -1.89
N ALA A 390 11.84 16.43 -1.11
CA ALA A 390 13.21 16.81 -0.77
C ALA A 390 14.12 16.87 -2.01
N LEU A 391 14.01 15.88 -2.91
CA LEU A 391 14.76 15.89 -4.16
C LEU A 391 14.42 17.11 -5.02
N ILE A 392 13.14 17.48 -5.13
CA ILE A 392 12.73 18.69 -5.87
C ILE A 392 13.34 19.94 -5.25
N GLU A 393 13.29 20.08 -3.92
CA GLU A 393 13.84 21.23 -3.21
C GLU A 393 15.35 21.35 -3.39
N TYR A 394 16.10 20.26 -3.19
CA TYR A 394 17.57 20.29 -3.24
C TYR A 394 18.15 20.34 -4.64
N THR A 395 17.49 19.73 -5.63
CA THR A 395 17.99 19.70 -7.02
C THR A 395 17.44 20.85 -7.87
N GLY A 396 16.32 21.45 -7.49
CA GLY A 396 15.54 22.36 -8.34
C GLY A 396 14.82 21.68 -9.52
N ASP A 397 15.09 20.39 -9.78
CA ASP A 397 14.44 19.62 -10.84
C ASP A 397 13.09 19.07 -10.37
N LYS A 398 11.99 19.55 -10.96
CA LYS A 398 10.63 19.07 -10.72
C LYS A 398 10.44 17.60 -11.15
N ALA A 399 11.27 17.09 -12.06
CA ALA A 399 11.23 15.71 -12.53
C ALA A 399 12.04 14.73 -11.66
N SER A 400 12.70 15.22 -10.61
CA SER A 400 13.51 14.42 -9.69
C SER A 400 12.80 13.26 -8.97
N PRO A 401 11.45 13.23 -8.77
CA PRO A 401 10.77 12.01 -8.32
C PRO A 401 10.99 10.82 -9.27
N GLY A 402 11.32 11.08 -10.54
CA GLY A 402 11.72 10.06 -11.51
C GLY A 402 13.03 9.37 -11.14
N TYR A 403 13.98 10.07 -10.50
CA TYR A 403 15.21 9.45 -10.01
C TYR A 403 14.93 8.46 -8.89
N TRP A 404 14.01 8.80 -7.98
CA TRP A 404 13.60 7.91 -6.91
C TRP A 404 12.90 6.65 -7.44
N MET A 405 12.00 6.81 -8.42
CA MET A 405 11.36 5.68 -9.09
C MET A 405 12.37 4.82 -9.86
N SER A 406 13.32 5.42 -10.57
CA SER A 406 14.40 4.71 -11.26
C SER A 406 15.32 3.95 -10.29
N PHE A 407 15.64 4.54 -9.13
CA PHE A 407 16.40 3.85 -8.09
C PHE A 407 15.66 2.61 -7.57
N ALA A 408 14.36 2.75 -7.28
CA ALA A 408 13.52 1.61 -6.87
C ALA A 408 13.42 0.54 -7.97
N ALA A 409 13.36 0.96 -9.24
CA ALA A 409 13.38 0.06 -10.39
C ALA A 409 14.70 -0.71 -10.50
N ILE A 410 15.86 -0.07 -10.33
CA ILE A 410 17.16 -0.77 -10.29
C ILE A 410 17.17 -1.83 -9.19
N CYS A 411 16.71 -1.48 -7.98
CA CYS A 411 16.61 -2.42 -6.87
C CYS A 411 15.72 -3.62 -7.21
N GLY A 412 14.55 -3.36 -7.81
CA GLY A 412 13.62 -4.40 -8.23
C GLY A 412 14.16 -5.30 -9.34
N LEU A 413 14.92 -4.75 -10.27
CA LEU A 413 15.54 -5.49 -11.37
C LEU A 413 16.62 -6.44 -10.84
N LEU A 414 17.54 -5.92 -10.02
CA LEU A 414 18.62 -6.70 -9.41
C LEU A 414 18.07 -7.83 -8.54
N ALA A 415 17.05 -7.53 -7.73
CA ALA A 415 16.35 -8.50 -6.90
C ALA A 415 15.69 -9.61 -7.73
N THR A 416 14.99 -9.24 -8.80
CA THR A 416 14.35 -10.20 -9.71
C THR A 416 15.39 -11.13 -10.34
N CYS A 417 16.49 -10.57 -10.87
CA CYS A 417 17.57 -11.37 -11.45
C CYS A 417 18.20 -12.32 -10.43
N TYR A 418 18.45 -11.85 -9.20
CA TYR A 418 19.04 -12.65 -8.12
C TYR A 418 18.13 -13.81 -7.68
N LEU A 419 16.86 -13.53 -7.39
CA LEU A 419 15.90 -14.53 -6.89
C LEU A 419 15.65 -15.64 -7.91
N TYR A 420 15.47 -15.28 -9.18
CA TYR A 420 15.22 -16.26 -10.24
C TYR A 420 16.47 -17.06 -10.62
N ARG A 421 17.68 -16.47 -10.51
CA ARG A 421 18.93 -17.23 -10.68
C ARG A 421 19.11 -18.25 -9.55
N ARG A 422 18.86 -17.85 -8.30
CA ARG A 422 18.96 -18.75 -7.13
C ARG A 422 17.97 -19.92 -7.21
N ARG A 423 16.73 -19.66 -7.67
CA ARG A 423 15.72 -20.71 -7.88
C ARG A 423 16.15 -21.70 -8.97
N ALA A 424 16.76 -21.22 -10.06
CA ALA A 424 17.29 -22.09 -11.11
C ALA A 424 18.41 -23.01 -10.59
N VAL A 425 19.33 -22.48 -9.77
CA VAL A 425 20.42 -23.27 -9.16
C VAL A 425 19.86 -24.31 -8.19
N ALA A 426 18.90 -23.94 -7.32
CA ALA A 426 18.29 -24.87 -6.37
C ALA A 426 17.57 -26.05 -7.07
N LEU A 427 16.91 -25.80 -8.20
CA LEU A 427 16.26 -26.84 -9.01
C LEU A 427 17.26 -27.75 -9.72
N GLN A 428 18.47 -27.27 -10.03
CA GLN A 428 19.54 -28.07 -10.63
C GLN A 428 20.23 -28.96 -9.60
N THR A 429 20.40 -28.50 -8.36
CA THR A 429 21.00 -29.30 -7.27
C THR A 429 20.05 -30.32 -6.64
N ALA A 430 18.74 -30.22 -6.90
CA ALA A 430 17.72 -31.14 -6.41
C ALA A 430 17.38 -32.28 -7.40
N ARG A 431 18.00 -32.26 -8.59
CA ARG A 431 18.02 -33.38 -9.56
C ARG A 431 19.34 -34.11 -9.41
#